data_AF-A0A9P4PQQ8-F1
#
_entry.id   AF-A0A9P4PQQ8-F1
#
_cell.length_a   1.000
_cell.length_b   1.000
_cell.length_c   1.000
_cell.angle_alpha   90.00
_cell.angle_beta   90.00
_cell.angle_gamma   90.00
#
_symmetry.space_group_name_H-M   'P 1'
#
loop_
_entity.id
_entity.type
_entity.pdbx_description
1 polymer ?
#
loop_
_entity_poly.entity_id
_entity_poly.type
_entity_poly.pdbx_seq_one_letter_code
_entity_poly.pdbx_strand_id
1 'polypeptide(L)'
;MAPKATPSFPNPVASSNDFPKSNLSAPGPYADFAQPGTVVIVSQPPGQSCAVMGGIMAERMKVLGAQGVVVDGRVRDLVALADTGLPIWSKGTSIIGAGAETKFHACEVPVRVGETVIEPGDIVMIDPFENGVVAVPQSKVDEVLQLLPKLVGADEKVISDVKNGRRVDEAFKEHRTTMGITDFFSDVWETFSHPSPDAEAPPQGGSSTESPASGTDEESDAEAEVNKQDTAEEGEGEQGHKPSGGDEDEEEEEEEEEEPQDPKDVFEKECAESKACHGPKHHYDECVERVTGQIENDGKASEDCVEEFFHLAHCATQCAAPKLFAQLK
;
A
#
# COMPACT_ATOMS: atom_id res chain seq x y z
N MET A 1 -0.34 1.35 14.19
CA MET A 1 -0.63 2.81 14.16
C MET A 1 -1.25 3.24 15.48
N ALA A 2 -1.15 4.51 15.88
CA ALA A 2 -1.86 5.06 17.05
C ALA A 2 -2.79 6.22 16.64
N PRO A 3 -3.90 6.46 17.37
CA PRO A 3 -4.79 7.58 17.07
C PRO A 3 -4.09 8.94 17.21
N LYS A 4 -4.47 9.89 16.35
CA LYS A 4 -4.00 11.28 16.32
C LYS A 4 -5.22 12.20 16.22
N ALA A 5 -5.33 13.16 17.12
CA ALA A 5 -6.34 14.21 17.01
C ALA A 5 -5.92 15.22 15.95
N THR A 6 -6.87 15.69 15.14
CA THR A 6 -6.67 16.76 14.16
C THR A 6 -7.85 17.75 14.21
N PRO A 7 -7.73 18.96 13.62
CA PRO A 7 -8.86 19.89 13.57
C PRO A 7 -10.12 19.29 12.92
N SER A 8 -9.93 18.46 11.89
CA SER A 8 -11.03 17.77 11.20
C SER A 8 -11.56 16.55 11.97
N PHE A 9 -10.71 15.94 12.81
CA PHE A 9 -11.04 14.78 13.65
C PHE A 9 -10.56 15.00 15.10
N PRO A 10 -11.21 15.91 15.87
CA PRO A 10 -10.69 16.38 17.15
C PRO A 10 -10.84 15.34 18.28
N ASN A 11 -11.72 14.36 18.09
CA ASN A 11 -12.01 13.32 19.07
C ASN A 11 -11.64 11.95 18.48
N PRO A 12 -10.34 11.62 18.36
CA PRO A 12 -9.95 10.26 18.01
C PRO A 12 -10.54 9.30 19.04
N VAL A 13 -10.95 8.10 18.60
CA VAL A 13 -11.45 7.06 19.50
C VAL A 13 -10.45 6.88 20.63
N ALA A 14 -10.92 7.00 21.88
CA ALA A 14 -10.06 6.97 23.05
C ALA A 14 -9.18 5.73 23.02
N SER A 15 -7.86 5.94 23.10
CA SER A 15 -6.92 4.84 23.22
C SER A 15 -7.27 4.06 24.47
N SER A 16 -7.70 2.81 24.35
CA SER A 16 -7.54 1.89 25.47
C SER A 16 -6.06 1.88 25.84
N ASN A 17 -5.72 1.62 27.10
CA ASN A 17 -4.33 1.55 27.57
C ASN A 17 -3.51 0.39 26.93
N ASP A 18 -3.96 -0.16 25.79
CA ASP A 18 -3.40 -1.33 25.11
C ASP A 18 -2.37 -0.99 24.02
N PHE A 19 -2.06 0.29 23.77
CA PHE A 19 -1.01 0.61 22.81
C PHE A 19 0.37 0.33 23.42
N PRO A 20 1.26 -0.38 22.70
CA PRO A 20 2.63 -0.54 23.15
C PRO A 20 3.30 0.84 23.28
N LYS A 21 4.31 0.94 24.15
CA LYS A 21 5.15 2.16 24.18
C LYS A 21 5.80 2.35 22.81
N SER A 22 5.88 3.59 22.35
CA SER A 22 6.58 3.89 21.09
C SER A 22 8.04 3.47 21.19
N ASN A 23 8.54 2.77 20.17
CA ASN A 23 9.91 2.28 20.06
C ASN A 23 10.63 2.81 18.82
N LEU A 24 10.13 3.90 18.23
CA LEU A 24 10.70 4.47 17.01
C LEU A 24 12.00 5.23 17.34
N SER A 25 13.07 4.88 16.62
CA SER A 25 14.37 5.56 16.76
C SER A 25 14.45 6.89 16.01
N ALA A 26 13.61 7.07 14.99
CA ALA A 26 13.54 8.27 14.17
C ALA A 26 12.10 8.47 13.65
N PRO A 27 11.67 9.72 13.42
CA PRO A 27 10.43 9.99 12.70
C PRO A 27 10.54 9.51 11.25
N GLY A 28 9.41 9.11 10.67
CA GLY A 28 9.32 8.78 9.25
C GLY A 28 8.15 7.87 8.91
N PRO A 29 7.91 7.65 7.61
CA PRO A 29 6.91 6.70 7.13
C PRO A 29 7.23 5.28 7.59
N TYR A 30 6.23 4.55 8.08
CA TYR A 30 6.41 3.17 8.51
C TYR A 30 6.82 2.22 7.38
N ALA A 31 6.56 2.58 6.12
CA ALA A 31 6.96 1.80 4.96
C ALA A 31 8.48 1.66 4.82
N ASP A 32 9.27 2.61 5.32
CA ASP A 32 10.74 2.57 5.28
C ASP A 32 11.35 1.51 6.21
N PHE A 33 10.56 0.95 7.13
CA PHE A 33 11.01 -0.07 8.08
C PHE A 33 10.81 -1.51 7.56
N ALA A 34 10.16 -1.68 6.41
CA ALA A 34 9.91 -2.99 5.84
C ALA A 34 11.22 -3.74 5.54
N GLN A 35 11.26 -5.03 5.87
CA GLN A 35 12.41 -5.88 5.65
C GLN A 35 12.19 -6.79 4.44
N PRO A 36 13.23 -7.07 3.64
CA PRO A 36 13.13 -7.96 2.50
C PRO A 36 12.70 -9.37 2.94
N GLY A 37 11.85 -10.02 2.14
CA GLY A 37 11.37 -11.37 2.40
C GLY A 37 10.28 -11.49 3.47
N THR A 38 9.74 -10.37 3.96
CA THR A 38 8.70 -10.36 5.02
C THR A 38 7.32 -10.02 4.50
N VAL A 39 6.28 -10.45 5.22
CA VAL A 39 4.91 -9.95 5.06
C VAL A 39 4.68 -8.86 6.11
N VAL A 40 4.32 -7.66 5.68
CA VAL A 40 4.12 -6.52 6.57
C VAL A 40 2.70 -6.55 7.14
N ILE A 41 2.57 -6.50 8.46
CA ILE A 41 1.27 -6.43 9.15
C ILE A 41 1.04 -5.03 9.70
N VAL A 42 -0.02 -4.36 9.26
CA VAL A 42 -0.38 -3.00 9.69
C VAL A 42 -1.66 -3.04 10.50
N SER A 43 -1.60 -2.68 11.78
CA SER A 43 -2.78 -2.54 12.63
C SER A 43 -3.24 -1.07 12.71
N GLN A 44 -4.48 -0.83 12.30
CA GLN A 44 -5.17 0.44 12.47
C GLN A 44 -5.99 0.42 13.78
N PRO A 45 -5.97 1.50 14.58
CA PRO A 45 -6.84 1.62 15.73
C PRO A 45 -8.32 1.39 15.37
N PRO A 46 -9.13 0.85 16.30
CA PRO A 46 -10.55 0.63 16.05
C PRO A 46 -11.31 1.95 15.84
N GLY A 47 -12.38 1.90 15.03
CA GLY A 47 -13.29 3.02 14.82
C GLY A 47 -12.74 4.15 13.94
N GLN A 48 -11.71 3.86 13.14
CA GLN A 48 -11.11 4.81 12.21
C GLN A 48 -11.75 4.70 10.80
N SER A 49 -11.84 5.83 10.11
CA SER A 49 -12.45 5.97 8.79
C SER A 49 -11.44 6.21 7.66
N CYS A 50 -10.21 6.64 7.99
CA CYS A 50 -9.16 6.93 7.03
C CYS A 50 -8.38 5.67 6.61
N ALA A 51 -7.72 5.71 5.45
CA ALA A 51 -6.82 4.67 4.98
C ALA A 51 -5.44 4.83 5.61
N VAL A 52 -4.92 3.77 6.22
CA VAL A 52 -3.57 3.75 6.80
C VAL A 52 -2.49 3.54 5.75
N MET A 53 -2.84 2.94 4.61
CA MET A 53 -1.92 2.65 3.51
C MET A 53 -2.49 3.10 2.17
N GLY A 54 -1.64 3.67 1.32
CA GLY A 54 -1.93 4.01 -0.08
C GLY A 54 -0.79 3.55 -1.01
N GLY A 55 -0.85 3.95 -2.28
CA GLY A 55 0.06 3.48 -3.33
C GLY A 55 1.54 3.70 -3.01
N ILE A 56 1.90 4.93 -2.59
CA ILE A 56 3.29 5.28 -2.25
C ILE A 56 3.87 4.37 -1.16
N MET A 57 3.07 4.04 -0.14
CA MET A 57 3.52 3.18 0.95
C MET A 57 3.74 1.73 0.47
N ALA A 58 2.82 1.22 -0.36
CA ALA A 58 2.93 -0.12 -0.92
C ALA A 58 4.14 -0.24 -1.88
N GLU A 59 4.33 0.76 -2.74
CA GLU A 59 5.46 0.82 -3.67
C GLU A 59 6.79 0.81 -2.91
N ARG A 60 6.89 1.60 -1.83
CA ARG A 60 8.09 1.59 -1.00
C ARG A 60 8.38 0.20 -0.39
N MET A 61 7.37 -0.49 0.11
CA MET A 61 7.54 -1.84 0.64
C MET A 61 7.93 -2.84 -0.46
N LYS A 62 7.40 -2.67 -1.67
CA LYS A 62 7.80 -3.47 -2.84
C LYS A 62 9.27 -3.28 -3.17
N VAL A 63 9.74 -2.03 -3.26
CA VAL A 63 11.15 -1.68 -3.48
C VAL A 63 12.06 -2.30 -2.41
N LEU A 64 11.61 -2.34 -1.15
CA LEU A 64 12.34 -2.96 -0.04
C LEU A 64 12.25 -4.49 -0.01
N GLY A 65 11.52 -5.12 -0.93
CA GLY A 65 11.46 -6.57 -1.08
C GLY A 65 10.45 -7.28 -0.18
N ALA A 66 9.43 -6.57 0.32
CA ALA A 66 8.30 -7.19 1.00
C ALA A 66 7.60 -8.21 0.09
N GLN A 67 7.06 -9.28 0.67
CA GLN A 67 6.37 -10.37 -0.03
C GLN A 67 4.85 -10.20 -0.03
N GLY A 68 4.32 -9.26 0.76
CA GLY A 68 2.89 -8.99 0.87
C GLY A 68 2.59 -8.04 2.03
N VAL A 69 1.34 -7.57 2.09
CA VAL A 69 0.89 -6.68 3.16
C VAL A 69 -0.50 -7.07 3.63
N VAL A 70 -0.68 -7.15 4.95
CA VAL A 70 -1.99 -7.36 5.58
C VAL A 70 -2.32 -6.15 6.44
N VAL A 71 -3.43 -5.50 6.14
CA VAL A 71 -3.88 -4.28 6.81
C VAL A 71 -5.12 -4.57 7.62
N ASP A 72 -4.99 -4.62 8.94
CA ASP A 72 -6.12 -4.61 9.87
C ASP A 72 -6.70 -3.19 9.94
N GLY A 73 -7.28 -2.76 8.82
CA GLY A 73 -7.64 -1.38 8.59
C GLY A 73 -7.99 -1.12 7.13
N ARG A 74 -7.97 0.16 6.75
CA ARG A 74 -8.38 0.61 5.42
C ARG A 74 -7.20 0.96 4.52
N VAL A 75 -7.38 0.76 3.23
CA VAL A 75 -6.42 1.14 2.18
C VAL A 75 -7.03 2.11 1.16
N ARG A 76 -6.17 2.77 0.39
CA ARG A 76 -6.53 3.66 -0.74
C ARG A 76 -5.65 3.39 -1.95
N ASP A 77 -5.95 4.05 -3.07
CA ASP A 77 -5.19 3.96 -4.32
C ASP A 77 -5.15 2.55 -4.94
N LEU A 78 -6.32 1.89 -5.04
CA LEU A 78 -6.43 0.47 -5.41
C LEU A 78 -5.71 0.08 -6.71
N VAL A 79 -5.68 0.98 -7.70
CA VAL A 79 -4.95 0.75 -8.97
C VAL A 79 -3.45 0.64 -8.68
N ALA A 80 -2.87 1.66 -8.02
CA ALA A 80 -1.46 1.63 -7.64
C ALA A 80 -1.11 0.44 -6.73
N LEU A 81 -2.01 0.03 -5.82
CA LEU A 81 -1.81 -1.17 -5.00
C LEU A 81 -1.71 -2.44 -5.86
N ALA A 82 -2.58 -2.59 -6.86
CA ALA A 82 -2.57 -3.72 -7.79
C ALA A 82 -1.30 -3.72 -8.65
N ASP A 83 -0.86 -2.54 -9.11
CA ASP A 83 0.31 -2.37 -9.97
C ASP A 83 1.62 -2.80 -9.27
N THR A 84 1.69 -2.74 -7.93
CA THR A 84 2.85 -3.25 -7.17
C THR A 84 3.10 -4.75 -7.35
N GLY A 85 2.06 -5.51 -7.75
CA GLY A 85 2.06 -6.97 -7.80
C GLY A 85 2.21 -7.63 -6.42
N LEU A 86 2.12 -6.88 -5.31
CA LEU A 86 2.12 -7.44 -3.97
C LEU A 86 0.73 -8.00 -3.65
N PRO A 87 0.64 -9.17 -2.98
CA PRO A 87 -0.60 -9.60 -2.38
C PRO A 87 -0.92 -8.70 -1.18
N ILE A 88 -1.96 -7.88 -1.32
CA ILE A 88 -2.38 -6.88 -0.32
C ILE A 88 -3.80 -7.18 0.17
N TRP A 89 -3.95 -7.34 1.48
CA TRP A 89 -5.22 -7.59 2.16
C TRP A 89 -5.61 -6.44 3.07
N SER A 90 -6.90 -6.10 3.11
CA SER A 90 -7.40 -5.06 4.00
C SER A 90 -8.82 -5.33 4.47
N LYS A 91 -9.22 -4.70 5.58
CA LYS A 91 -10.62 -4.73 6.08
C LYS A 91 -11.57 -3.86 5.26
N GLY A 92 -11.07 -2.96 4.43
CA GLY A 92 -11.89 -2.10 3.60
C GLY A 92 -11.11 -0.96 2.96
N THR A 93 -11.83 -0.02 2.37
CA THR A 93 -11.26 1.10 1.64
C THR A 93 -11.64 2.44 2.25
N SER A 94 -10.85 3.46 1.93
CA SER A 94 -11.14 4.88 2.15
C SER A 94 -10.37 5.71 1.13
N ILE A 95 -10.79 6.95 0.88
CA ILE A 95 -10.03 7.89 0.05
C ILE A 95 -9.21 8.88 0.88
N ILE A 96 -9.51 9.00 2.18
CA ILE A 96 -8.85 9.95 3.08
C ILE A 96 -7.60 9.29 3.66
N GLY A 97 -6.47 9.99 3.62
CA GLY A 97 -5.19 9.47 4.12
C GLY A 97 -5.06 9.42 5.64
N ALA A 98 -4.12 8.60 6.11
CA ALA A 98 -3.91 8.26 7.51
C ALA A 98 -3.71 9.47 8.44
N GLY A 99 -3.06 10.53 7.95
CA GLY A 99 -2.65 11.69 8.74
C GLY A 99 -3.81 12.47 9.38
N ALA A 100 -5.04 12.24 8.92
CA ALA A 100 -6.24 12.83 9.48
C ALA A 100 -6.64 12.22 10.83
N GLU A 101 -6.35 10.95 11.08
CA GLU A 101 -6.81 10.25 12.30
C GLU A 101 -5.71 9.42 13.01
N THR A 102 -4.59 9.12 12.35
CA THR A 102 -3.56 8.21 12.88
C THR A 102 -2.14 8.68 12.61
N LYS A 103 -1.21 8.16 13.39
CA LYS A 103 0.23 8.28 13.15
C LYS A 103 0.95 6.94 13.33
N PHE A 104 2.12 6.81 12.71
CA PHE A 104 3.04 5.72 13.03
C PHE A 104 3.51 5.84 14.47
N HIS A 105 3.62 4.72 15.18
CA HIS A 105 3.77 4.71 16.63
C HIS A 105 4.76 3.68 17.14
N ALA A 106 4.70 2.46 16.60
CA ALA A 106 5.62 1.38 16.94
C ALA A 106 5.70 0.39 15.78
N CYS A 107 6.85 -0.27 15.63
CA CYS A 107 7.10 -1.39 14.72
C CYS A 107 7.70 -2.56 15.49
N GLU A 108 7.74 -3.76 14.89
CA GLU A 108 8.27 -4.97 15.55
C GLU A 108 7.64 -5.20 16.94
N VAL A 109 6.31 -5.03 17.03
CA VAL A 109 5.50 -5.27 18.22
C VAL A 109 4.33 -6.19 17.88
N PRO A 110 3.79 -6.96 18.84
CA PRO A 110 2.59 -7.76 18.61
C PRO A 110 1.43 -6.90 18.13
N VAL A 111 0.73 -7.36 17.10
CA VAL A 111 -0.45 -6.70 16.54
C VAL A 111 -1.65 -7.63 16.56
N ARG A 112 -2.82 -7.09 16.85
CA ARG A 112 -4.08 -7.84 16.82
C ARG A 112 -4.78 -7.62 15.48
N VAL A 113 -5.10 -8.71 14.79
CA VAL A 113 -5.88 -8.75 13.55
C VAL A 113 -7.13 -9.61 13.81
N GLY A 114 -8.28 -8.94 13.96
CA GLY A 114 -9.49 -9.60 14.47
C GLY A 114 -9.26 -10.17 15.88
N GLU A 115 -9.40 -11.49 16.04
CA GLU A 115 -9.16 -12.19 17.31
C GLU A 115 -7.71 -12.73 17.43
N THR A 116 -6.94 -12.73 16.34
CA THR A 116 -5.59 -13.28 16.29
C THR A 116 -4.56 -12.23 16.70
N VAL A 117 -3.64 -12.59 17.58
CA VAL A 117 -2.42 -11.80 17.84
C VAL A 117 -1.31 -12.38 16.98
N ILE A 118 -0.62 -11.51 16.25
CA ILE A 118 0.51 -11.87 15.41
C ILE A 118 1.75 -11.21 16.02
N GLU A 119 2.76 -12.00 16.33
CA GLU A 119 4.03 -11.52 16.86
C GLU A 119 5.07 -11.32 15.73
N PRO A 120 6.04 -10.41 15.91
CA PRO A 120 7.18 -10.33 15.01
C PRO A 120 7.91 -11.68 14.92
N GLY A 121 8.13 -12.16 13.70
CA GLY A 121 8.77 -13.46 13.44
C GLY A 121 7.79 -14.63 13.20
N ASP A 122 6.49 -14.43 13.42
CA ASP A 122 5.47 -15.41 13.02
C ASP A 122 5.44 -15.59 11.50
N ILE A 123 5.07 -16.80 11.06
CA ILE A 123 4.97 -17.11 9.63
C ILE A 123 3.58 -16.73 9.14
N VAL A 124 3.53 -15.74 8.26
CA VAL A 124 2.28 -15.30 7.62
C VAL A 124 2.26 -15.80 6.18
N MET A 125 1.20 -16.53 5.84
CA MET A 125 0.92 -16.98 4.49
C MET A 125 -0.30 -16.24 3.95
N ILE A 126 -0.16 -15.70 2.76
CA ILE A 126 -1.26 -15.08 2.02
C ILE A 126 -1.54 -15.97 0.81
N ASP A 127 -2.78 -16.46 0.71
CA ASP A 127 -3.28 -17.14 -0.48
C ASP A 127 -4.08 -16.15 -1.34
N PRO A 128 -3.51 -15.64 -2.45
CA PRO A 128 -4.20 -14.71 -3.32
C PRO A 128 -5.35 -15.35 -4.11
N PHE A 129 -5.41 -16.68 -4.23
CA PHE A 129 -6.44 -17.39 -4.99
C PHE A 129 -7.63 -17.76 -4.12
N GLU A 130 -7.38 -18.24 -2.90
CA GLU A 130 -8.43 -18.64 -1.95
C GLU A 130 -8.91 -17.49 -1.05
N ASN A 131 -8.40 -16.27 -1.30
CA ASN A 131 -8.75 -15.07 -0.56
C ASN A 131 -8.51 -15.21 0.97
N GLY A 132 -7.40 -15.84 1.34
CA GLY A 132 -7.12 -16.25 2.71
C GLY A 132 -5.79 -15.72 3.24
N VAL A 133 -5.75 -15.42 4.54
CA VAL A 133 -4.51 -15.11 5.27
C VAL A 133 -4.46 -16.00 6.50
N VAL A 134 -3.32 -16.68 6.69
CA VAL A 134 -3.06 -17.52 7.86
C VAL A 134 -1.77 -17.06 8.53
N ALA A 135 -1.82 -16.87 9.84
CA ALA A 135 -0.64 -16.65 10.67
C ALA A 135 -0.36 -17.90 11.51
N VAL A 136 0.88 -18.38 11.47
CA VAL A 136 1.36 -19.52 12.25
C VAL A 136 2.40 -19.00 13.25
N PRO A 137 2.16 -19.15 14.56
CA PRO A 137 3.15 -18.77 15.56
C PRO A 137 4.49 -19.47 15.33
N GLN A 138 5.58 -18.74 15.46
CA GLN A 138 6.92 -19.26 15.16
C GLN A 138 7.21 -20.56 15.95
N SER A 139 6.78 -20.62 17.21
CA SER A 139 6.95 -21.78 18.11
C SER A 139 6.18 -23.03 17.66
N LYS A 140 5.26 -22.91 16.71
CA LYS A 140 4.34 -23.97 16.26
C LYS A 140 4.60 -24.44 14.84
N VAL A 141 5.56 -23.84 14.14
CA VAL A 141 5.88 -24.18 12.74
C VAL A 141 6.19 -25.66 12.57
N ASP A 142 7.00 -26.25 13.45
CA ASP A 142 7.36 -27.67 13.37
C ASP A 142 6.15 -28.60 13.57
N GLU A 143 5.25 -28.26 14.48
CA GLU A 143 4.01 -29.03 14.71
C GLU A 143 3.11 -28.98 13.47
N VAL A 144 2.98 -27.80 12.86
CA VAL A 144 2.22 -27.61 11.61
C VAL A 144 2.83 -28.41 10.46
N LEU A 145 4.15 -28.33 10.26
CA LEU A 145 4.84 -29.05 9.17
C LEU A 145 4.70 -30.57 9.29
N GLN A 146 4.66 -31.11 10.50
CA GLN A 146 4.44 -32.54 10.73
C GLN A 146 2.98 -32.97 10.50
N LEU A 147 2.03 -32.04 10.66
CA LEU A 147 0.60 -32.30 10.57
C LEU A 147 0.08 -32.22 9.12
N LEU A 148 0.53 -31.21 8.36
CA LEU A 148 0.00 -30.91 7.03
C LEU A 148 -0.02 -32.12 6.07
N PRO A 149 1.05 -32.92 5.93
CA PRO A 149 1.03 -34.07 5.01
C PRO A 149 -0.02 -35.14 5.39
N LYS A 150 -0.30 -35.29 6.69
CA LYS A 150 -1.30 -36.25 7.18
C LYS A 150 -2.71 -35.78 6.82
N LEU A 151 -2.98 -34.48 6.96
CA LEU A 151 -4.26 -33.89 6.57
C LEU A 151 -4.50 -34.02 5.07
N VAL A 152 -3.53 -33.59 4.26
CA VAL A 152 -3.65 -33.63 2.80
C VAL A 152 -3.89 -35.07 2.34
N GLY A 153 -3.12 -36.03 2.85
CA GLY A 153 -3.30 -37.44 2.51
C GLY A 153 -4.62 -38.05 3.00
N ALA A 154 -5.19 -37.57 4.12
CA ALA A 154 -6.52 -37.97 4.56
C ALA A 154 -7.60 -37.41 3.62
N ASP A 155 -7.47 -36.15 3.22
CA ASP A 155 -8.41 -35.46 2.35
C ASP A 155 -8.44 -36.05 0.94
N GLU A 156 -7.28 -36.40 0.38
CA GLU A 156 -7.16 -37.10 -0.89
C GLU A 156 -7.91 -38.45 -0.89
N LYS A 157 -7.81 -39.22 0.21
CA LYS A 157 -8.52 -40.49 0.36
C LYS A 157 -10.02 -40.30 0.48
N VAL A 158 -10.46 -39.31 1.27
CA VAL A 158 -11.88 -38.97 1.38
C VAL A 158 -12.44 -38.58 0.01
N ILE A 159 -11.74 -37.71 -0.72
CA ILE A 159 -12.16 -37.29 -2.07
C ILE A 159 -12.25 -38.51 -3.01
N SER A 160 -11.30 -39.44 -2.93
CA SER A 160 -11.32 -40.67 -3.74
C SER A 160 -12.53 -41.55 -3.41
N ASP A 161 -12.78 -41.81 -2.13
CA ASP A 161 -13.93 -42.61 -1.68
C ASP A 161 -15.26 -42.00 -2.11
N VAL A 162 -15.40 -40.67 -1.98
CA VAL A 162 -16.61 -39.94 -2.40
C VAL A 162 -16.78 -40.01 -3.92
N LYS A 163 -15.72 -39.86 -4.71
CA LYS A 163 -15.76 -40.05 -6.18
C LYS A 163 -16.21 -41.46 -6.57
N ASN A 164 -15.92 -42.46 -5.74
CA ASN A 164 -16.35 -43.85 -5.94
C ASN A 164 -17.77 -44.14 -5.40
N GLY A 165 -18.51 -43.11 -4.99
CA GLY A 165 -19.91 -43.22 -4.56
C GLY A 165 -20.10 -43.56 -3.08
N ARG A 166 -19.01 -43.55 -2.28
CA ARG A 166 -19.12 -43.72 -0.83
C ARG A 166 -19.76 -42.48 -0.20
N ARG A 167 -20.49 -42.68 0.90
CA ARG A 167 -21.05 -41.57 1.68
C ARG A 167 -19.93 -40.82 2.42
N VAL A 168 -20.05 -39.50 2.48
CA VAL A 168 -19.04 -38.59 3.05
C VAL A 168 -18.79 -38.86 4.55
N ASP A 169 -19.84 -39.15 5.31
CA ASP A 169 -19.74 -39.46 6.75
C ASP A 169 -18.92 -40.71 7.02
N GLU A 170 -19.09 -41.74 6.20
CA GLU A 170 -18.31 -42.98 6.28
C GLU A 170 -16.85 -42.76 5.91
N ALA A 171 -16.58 -42.00 4.83
CA ALA A 171 -15.22 -41.67 4.41
C ALA A 171 -14.48 -40.81 5.46
N PHE A 172 -15.13 -39.80 6.04
CA PHE A 172 -14.52 -39.00 7.11
C PHE A 172 -14.23 -39.82 8.37
N LYS A 173 -15.14 -40.70 8.78
CA LYS A 173 -14.92 -41.56 9.95
C LYS A 173 -13.71 -42.45 9.78
N GLU A 174 -13.52 -43.01 8.58
CA GLU A 174 -12.37 -43.86 8.28
C GLU A 174 -11.06 -43.07 8.23
N HIS A 175 -11.02 -41.98 7.47
CA HIS A 175 -9.74 -41.31 7.14
C HIS A 175 -9.37 -40.14 8.07
N ARG A 176 -10.33 -39.48 8.72
CA ARG A 176 -10.07 -38.33 9.61
C ARG A 176 -10.22 -38.67 11.09
N THR A 177 -11.23 -39.45 11.49
CA THR A 177 -11.46 -39.77 12.91
C THR A 177 -10.52 -40.87 13.42
N THR A 178 -10.31 -41.92 12.63
CA THR A 178 -9.49 -43.08 13.07
C THR A 178 -8.00 -42.75 13.15
N MET A 179 -7.56 -41.68 12.48
CA MET A 179 -6.17 -41.20 12.53
C MET A 179 -5.88 -40.22 13.69
N GLY A 180 -6.85 -39.95 14.57
CA GLY A 180 -6.68 -39.00 15.69
C GLY A 180 -6.48 -37.54 15.24
N ILE A 181 -6.74 -37.26 13.97
CA ILE A 181 -6.53 -35.94 13.36
C ILE A 181 -7.52 -34.92 13.92
N THR A 182 -8.76 -35.34 14.15
CA THR A 182 -9.81 -34.47 14.73
C THR A 182 -9.51 -34.07 16.16
N ASP A 183 -8.96 -34.99 16.96
CA ASP A 183 -8.63 -34.74 18.36
C ASP A 183 -7.40 -33.82 18.46
N PHE A 184 -6.39 -34.06 17.62
CA PHE A 184 -5.21 -33.18 17.54
C PHE A 184 -5.55 -31.77 17.01
N PHE A 185 -6.43 -31.63 16.00
CA PHE A 185 -6.88 -30.30 15.56
C PHE A 185 -7.67 -29.57 16.64
N SER A 186 -8.47 -30.28 17.42
CA SER A 186 -9.17 -29.70 18.57
C SER A 186 -8.19 -29.22 19.62
N ASP A 187 -7.20 -30.03 19.99
CA ASP A 187 -6.18 -29.68 20.99
C ASP A 187 -5.31 -28.50 20.53
N VAL A 188 -4.91 -28.50 19.26
CA VAL A 188 -4.25 -27.40 18.56
C VAL A 188 -5.13 -26.16 18.64
N TRP A 189 -6.37 -26.22 18.13
CA TRP A 189 -7.31 -25.10 18.10
C TRP A 189 -7.64 -24.52 19.49
N GLU A 190 -7.81 -25.37 20.51
CA GLU A 190 -8.01 -24.94 21.89
C GLU A 190 -6.77 -24.23 22.45
N THR A 191 -5.56 -24.69 22.08
CA THR A 191 -4.30 -24.01 22.41
C THR A 191 -4.17 -22.65 21.72
N PHE A 192 -4.70 -22.48 20.51
CA PHE A 192 -4.65 -21.23 19.76
C PHE A 192 -5.76 -20.23 20.14
N SER A 193 -6.92 -20.72 20.60
CA SER A 193 -8.09 -19.88 20.92
C SER A 193 -8.08 -19.31 22.33
N HIS A 194 -7.14 -19.74 23.18
CA HIS A 194 -7.00 -19.27 24.55
C HIS A 194 -5.62 -18.63 24.74
N PRO A 195 -5.53 -17.29 24.83
CA PRO A 195 -4.27 -16.67 25.22
C PRO A 195 -3.91 -17.17 26.63
N SER A 196 -2.69 -17.71 26.76
CA SER A 196 -2.16 -18.11 28.07
C SER A 196 -2.15 -16.88 29.02
N PRO A 197 -2.59 -17.01 30.29
CA PRO A 197 -2.53 -15.93 31.27
C PRO A 197 -1.11 -15.45 31.62
N ASP A 198 -0.07 -16.13 31.15
CA ASP A 198 1.30 -15.97 31.65
C ASP A 198 2.15 -14.92 30.89
N ALA A 199 1.51 -13.97 30.18
CA ALA A 199 2.19 -12.73 29.81
C ALA A 199 2.25 -11.80 31.04
N GLU A 200 3.00 -12.23 32.06
CA GLU A 200 3.22 -11.49 33.30
C GLU A 200 4.07 -10.25 33.00
N ALA A 201 3.46 -9.07 33.09
CA ALA A 201 4.16 -7.79 33.03
C ALA A 201 5.23 -7.72 34.14
N PRO A 202 6.43 -7.16 33.88
CA PRO A 202 7.43 -7.03 34.93
C PRO A 202 6.92 -6.15 36.08
N PRO A 203 7.32 -6.45 37.33
CA PRO A 203 6.68 -5.93 38.52
C PRO A 203 6.79 -4.41 38.64
N GLN A 204 5.65 -3.79 38.98
CA GLN A 204 5.54 -2.40 39.37
C GLN A 204 6.39 -2.11 40.61
N GLY A 205 7.44 -1.30 40.44
CA GLY A 205 8.26 -0.79 41.52
C GLY A 205 7.93 0.66 41.85
N GLY A 206 7.30 0.89 42.99
CA GLY A 206 7.65 1.96 43.93
C GLY A 206 7.21 3.40 43.61
N SER A 207 6.10 3.80 44.22
CA SER A 207 5.74 5.19 44.52
C SER A 207 6.89 5.94 45.23
N SER A 208 7.28 7.10 44.69
CA SER A 208 7.71 8.23 45.50
C SER A 208 7.27 9.53 44.85
N THR A 209 6.58 10.31 45.67
CA THR A 209 6.06 11.66 45.43
C THR A 209 7.19 12.65 45.21
N GLU A 210 7.10 13.47 44.16
CA GLU A 210 7.48 14.89 44.16
C GLU A 210 7.11 15.55 42.82
N SER A 211 6.22 16.54 42.87
CA SER A 211 6.10 17.63 41.89
C SER A 211 6.54 18.91 42.61
N PRO A 212 6.87 20.05 41.94
CA PRO A 212 6.84 20.31 40.49
C PRO A 212 8.12 21.00 39.96
N ALA A 213 8.34 21.00 38.64
CA ALA A 213 8.99 22.11 37.97
C ALA A 213 8.59 22.17 36.49
N SER A 214 8.17 23.38 36.10
CA SER A 214 7.88 23.82 34.74
C SER A 214 9.06 23.58 33.79
N GLY A 215 8.79 23.01 32.62
CA GLY A 215 9.70 22.97 31.48
C GLY A 215 8.86 23.05 30.21
N THR A 216 9.15 24.05 29.40
CA THR A 216 8.43 24.49 28.20
C THR A 216 8.47 23.44 27.10
N ASP A 217 7.31 23.24 26.47
CA ASP A 217 7.15 22.48 25.23
C ASP A 217 7.83 23.24 24.07
N GLU A 218 8.78 22.58 23.40
CA GLU A 218 9.19 22.95 22.03
C GLU A 218 8.92 21.74 21.14
N GLU A 219 7.76 21.78 20.46
CA GLU A 219 7.44 20.93 19.32
C GLU A 219 8.31 21.37 18.13
N SER A 220 9.07 20.44 17.55
CA SER A 220 9.73 20.66 16.27
C SER A 220 8.75 20.33 15.14
N ASP A 221 8.27 21.38 14.48
CA ASP A 221 7.56 21.33 13.20
C ASP A 221 8.44 20.72 12.12
N ALA A 222 8.18 19.46 11.79
CA ALA A 222 8.54 18.86 10.52
C ALA A 222 7.52 17.77 10.26
N GLU A 223 6.43 18.12 9.56
CA GLU A 223 5.60 17.30 8.65
C GLU A 223 4.36 18.11 8.19
N ALA A 224 4.57 19.36 7.74
CA ALA A 224 3.51 20.23 7.21
C ALA A 224 3.89 21.00 5.93
N GLU A 225 5.05 20.72 5.33
CA GLU A 225 5.56 21.45 4.15
C GLU A 225 5.74 20.51 2.95
N VAL A 226 4.63 20.05 2.35
CA VAL A 226 4.63 19.48 0.97
C VAL A 226 3.47 20.07 0.14
N ASN A 227 2.90 21.20 0.56
CA ASN A 227 1.85 21.84 -0.21
C ASN A 227 1.92 23.35 -0.06
N LYS A 228 2.95 23.97 -0.64
CA LYS A 228 3.00 25.37 -1.08
C LYS A 228 4.29 25.63 -1.84
N GLN A 229 4.15 26.37 -2.95
CA GLN A 229 5.17 27.02 -3.77
C GLN A 229 5.62 26.29 -5.04
N ASP A 230 4.75 26.32 -6.04
CA ASP A 230 5.16 26.79 -7.37
C ASP A 230 4.94 28.30 -7.43
N THR A 231 6.03 29.08 -7.46
CA THR A 231 6.14 30.38 -8.14
C THR A 231 7.59 30.87 -8.04
N ALA A 232 8.28 30.84 -9.19
CA ALA A 232 9.35 31.72 -9.68
C ALA A 232 10.51 32.12 -8.73
N GLU A 233 11.74 31.76 -9.09
CA GLU A 233 12.66 32.64 -9.84
C GLU A 233 14.00 31.93 -10.08
N GLU A 234 14.44 31.95 -11.33
CA GLU A 234 15.77 31.54 -11.78
C GLU A 234 16.83 32.50 -11.23
N GLY A 235 17.95 31.93 -10.76
CA GLY A 235 19.12 32.66 -10.32
C GLY A 235 20.39 31.92 -10.73
N GLU A 236 21.15 32.59 -11.61
CA GLU A 236 22.37 32.16 -12.26
C GLU A 236 23.48 31.65 -11.33
N GLY A 237 24.29 30.72 -11.82
CA GLY A 237 25.50 30.25 -11.14
C GLY A 237 26.41 29.41 -12.04
N GLU A 238 27.16 30.07 -12.92
CA GLU A 238 28.35 29.52 -13.59
C GLU A 238 29.35 28.95 -12.56
N GLN A 239 29.79 27.70 -12.74
CA GLN A 239 31.18 27.31 -12.48
C GLN A 239 31.66 26.30 -13.51
N GLY A 240 32.66 26.73 -14.28
CA GLY A 240 33.27 25.96 -15.37
C GLY A 240 34.13 24.79 -14.90
N HIS A 241 34.14 23.74 -15.71
CA HIS A 241 35.11 22.65 -15.64
C HIS A 241 35.86 22.55 -16.97
N LYS A 242 37.20 22.45 -16.91
CA LYS A 242 38.10 22.15 -18.04
C LYS A 242 38.93 20.91 -17.66
N PRO A 243 39.50 20.18 -18.64
CA PRO A 243 39.18 18.77 -18.80
C PRO A 243 40.40 17.86 -18.64
N SER A 244 40.12 16.58 -18.45
CA SER A 244 41.04 15.44 -18.59
C SER A 244 40.11 14.24 -18.78
N GLY A 245 40.24 13.33 -19.73
CA GLY A 245 41.25 12.94 -20.70
C GLY A 245 40.73 11.60 -21.22
N GLY A 246 40.79 11.36 -22.53
CA GLY A 246 40.16 10.21 -23.21
C GLY A 246 40.63 8.85 -22.70
N ASP A 247 39.80 7.82 -22.83
CA ASP A 247 39.75 6.98 -24.04
C ASP A 247 38.76 5.82 -23.83
N GLU A 248 38.18 5.37 -24.95
CA GLU A 248 37.44 4.12 -25.20
C GLU A 248 35.92 4.13 -24.95
N ASP A 249 35.21 4.61 -25.98
CA ASP A 249 33.78 4.40 -26.24
C ASP A 249 33.51 2.92 -26.57
N GLU A 250 32.82 2.20 -25.68
CA GLU A 250 31.97 1.07 -26.05
C GLU A 250 30.53 1.59 -26.03
N GLU A 251 30.01 1.94 -27.22
CA GLU A 251 28.59 2.24 -27.41
C GLU A 251 27.81 0.91 -27.28
N GLU A 252 27.28 0.64 -26.08
CA GLU A 252 26.17 -0.29 -25.94
C GLU A 252 24.94 0.38 -26.57
N GLU A 253 24.52 -0.11 -27.74
CA GLU A 253 23.20 0.22 -28.31
C GLU A 253 22.14 -0.33 -27.35
N GLU A 254 21.64 0.52 -26.44
CA GLU A 254 20.40 0.25 -25.72
C GLU A 254 19.27 0.20 -26.75
N GLU A 255 18.78 -0.99 -27.06
CA GLU A 255 17.52 -1.16 -27.77
C GLU A 255 16.42 -0.56 -26.87
N GLU A 256 15.93 0.64 -27.20
CA GLU A 256 14.71 1.20 -26.60
C GLU A 256 13.56 0.21 -26.87
N GLU A 257 13.19 -0.58 -25.87
CA GLU A 257 11.98 -1.38 -25.92
C GLU A 257 10.79 -0.41 -26.09
N GLU A 258 10.14 -0.42 -27.27
CA GLU A 258 8.93 0.38 -27.52
C GLU A 258 7.87 0.05 -26.45
N GLU A 259 7.67 0.97 -25.51
CA GLU A 259 6.63 0.84 -24.50
C GLU A 259 5.28 0.63 -25.21
N PRO A 260 4.44 -0.32 -24.73
CA PRO A 260 3.13 -0.55 -25.31
C PRO A 260 2.28 0.72 -25.19
N GLN A 261 2.12 1.42 -26.31
CA GLN A 261 1.44 2.71 -26.38
C GLN A 261 -0.07 2.55 -26.15
N ASP A 262 -0.65 3.32 -25.21
CA ASP A 262 -2.08 3.29 -24.91
C ASP A 262 -2.90 3.61 -26.18
N PRO A 263 -3.78 2.70 -26.65
CA PRO A 263 -4.63 2.93 -27.81
C PRO A 263 -5.48 4.20 -27.70
N LYS A 264 -5.80 4.64 -26.48
CA LYS A 264 -6.53 5.89 -26.23
C LYS A 264 -5.73 7.10 -26.72
N ASP A 265 -4.45 7.19 -26.39
CA ASP A 265 -3.59 8.33 -26.72
C ASP A 265 -3.40 8.46 -28.24
N VAL A 266 -3.29 7.32 -28.94
CA VAL A 266 -3.24 7.26 -30.40
C VAL A 266 -4.53 7.82 -30.99
N PHE A 267 -5.69 7.38 -30.51
CA PHE A 267 -6.97 7.85 -31.03
C PHE A 267 -7.27 9.31 -30.71
N GLU A 268 -6.87 9.81 -29.54
CA GLU A 268 -7.04 11.22 -29.18
C GLU A 268 -6.18 12.13 -30.07
N LYS A 269 -4.93 11.74 -30.35
CA LYS A 269 -4.06 12.46 -31.31
C LYS A 269 -4.65 12.49 -32.73
N GLU A 270 -5.06 11.35 -33.26
CA GLU A 270 -5.75 11.29 -34.57
C GLU A 270 -7.01 12.15 -34.61
N CYS A 271 -7.78 12.13 -33.51
CA CYS A 271 -9.04 12.87 -33.41
C CYS A 271 -8.83 14.38 -33.26
N ALA A 272 -7.76 14.82 -32.59
CA ALA A 272 -7.37 16.22 -32.51
C ALA A 272 -7.07 16.80 -33.91
N GLU A 273 -6.47 16.00 -34.80
CA GLU A 273 -6.18 16.38 -36.19
C GLU A 273 -7.36 16.17 -37.16
N SER A 274 -8.46 15.61 -36.68
CA SER A 274 -9.60 15.28 -37.52
C SER A 274 -10.37 16.52 -37.97
N LYS A 275 -11.11 16.39 -39.09
CA LYS A 275 -12.03 17.43 -39.58
C LYS A 275 -13.10 17.80 -38.54
N ALA A 276 -13.46 16.90 -37.64
CA ALA A 276 -14.46 17.14 -36.60
C ALA A 276 -13.95 18.13 -35.54
N CYS A 277 -12.64 18.11 -35.26
CA CYS A 277 -12.00 18.96 -34.24
C CYS A 277 -11.21 20.14 -34.82
N HIS A 278 -11.31 20.39 -36.14
CA HIS A 278 -10.62 21.50 -36.80
C HIS A 278 -10.90 22.86 -36.16
N GLY A 279 -12.14 23.15 -35.76
CA GLY A 279 -12.50 24.42 -35.13
C GLY A 279 -11.74 24.65 -33.81
N PRO A 280 -11.94 23.78 -32.80
CA PRO A 280 -11.18 23.84 -31.55
C PRO A 280 -9.66 23.80 -31.75
N LYS A 281 -9.16 22.99 -32.69
CA LYS A 281 -7.73 22.91 -33.00
C LYS A 281 -7.18 24.24 -33.52
N HIS A 282 -7.89 24.86 -34.47
CA HIS A 282 -7.49 26.16 -35.00
C HIS A 282 -7.39 27.23 -33.91
N HIS A 283 -8.38 27.29 -33.01
CA HIS A 283 -8.35 28.25 -31.90
C HIS A 283 -7.21 27.99 -30.92
N TYR A 284 -6.91 26.72 -30.63
CA TYR A 284 -5.77 26.34 -29.80
C TYR A 284 -4.44 26.71 -30.48
N ASP A 285 -4.27 26.38 -31.76
CA ASP A 285 -3.06 26.68 -32.52
C ASP A 285 -2.83 28.21 -32.62
N GLU A 286 -3.89 29.00 -32.88
CA GLU A 286 -3.82 30.47 -32.88
C GLU A 286 -3.44 31.06 -31.51
N CYS A 287 -3.94 30.46 -30.42
CA CYS A 287 -3.57 30.87 -29.08
C CYS A 287 -2.09 30.57 -28.80
N VAL A 288 -1.63 29.35 -29.15
CA VAL A 288 -0.24 28.92 -28.96
C VAL A 288 0.72 29.83 -29.72
N GLU A 289 0.40 30.18 -30.97
CA GLU A 289 1.20 31.14 -31.74
C GLU A 289 1.27 32.51 -31.06
N ARG A 290 0.15 33.01 -30.52
CA ARG A 290 0.08 34.31 -29.84
C ARG A 290 0.86 34.32 -28.53
N VAL A 291 0.72 33.29 -27.71
CA VAL A 291 1.44 33.14 -26.42
C VAL A 291 2.93 32.97 -26.64
N THR A 292 3.33 32.11 -27.59
CA THR A 292 4.74 31.90 -27.95
C THR A 292 5.36 33.21 -28.46
N GLY A 293 4.66 33.94 -29.33
CA GLY A 293 5.09 35.25 -29.80
C GLY A 293 5.26 36.29 -28.68
N GLN A 294 4.40 36.29 -27.66
CA GLN A 294 4.57 37.19 -26.50
C GLN A 294 5.78 36.81 -25.65
N ILE A 295 6.02 35.52 -25.42
CA ILE A 295 7.19 35.04 -24.67
C ILE A 295 8.49 35.43 -25.39
N GLU A 296 8.55 35.25 -26.71
CA GLU A 296 9.74 35.58 -27.50
C GLU A 296 10.03 37.09 -27.55
N ASN A 297 9.01 37.95 -27.58
CA ASN A 297 9.19 39.40 -27.71
C ASN A 297 9.34 40.12 -26.36
N ASP A 298 8.56 39.72 -25.36
CA ASP A 298 8.41 40.44 -24.09
C ASP A 298 8.94 39.66 -22.89
N GLY A 299 9.43 38.42 -23.10
CA GLY A 299 9.90 37.52 -22.04
C GLY A 299 8.79 36.95 -21.15
N LYS A 300 7.52 37.31 -21.42
CA LYS A 300 6.34 36.84 -20.67
C LYS A 300 5.06 36.95 -21.50
N ALA A 301 4.14 36.00 -21.32
CA ALA A 301 2.80 36.06 -21.90
C ALA A 301 1.81 36.75 -20.94
N SER A 302 0.80 37.40 -21.52
CA SER A 302 -0.31 38.06 -20.82
C SER A 302 -1.59 37.22 -20.75
N GLU A 303 -1.60 36.08 -21.43
CA GLU A 303 -2.69 35.10 -21.50
C GLU A 303 -2.11 33.67 -21.55
N ASP A 304 -2.97 32.66 -21.36
CA ASP A 304 -2.66 31.24 -21.55
C ASP A 304 -3.68 30.60 -22.51
N CYS A 305 -3.42 29.35 -22.92
CA CYS A 305 -4.26 28.60 -23.87
C CYS A 305 -5.06 27.47 -23.22
N VAL A 306 -5.33 27.56 -21.92
CA VAL A 306 -5.94 26.47 -21.15
C VAL A 306 -7.38 26.23 -21.60
N GLU A 307 -8.14 27.29 -21.89
CA GLU A 307 -9.54 27.17 -22.32
C GLU A 307 -9.65 26.50 -23.71
N GLU A 308 -8.85 26.96 -24.67
CA GLU A 308 -8.78 26.41 -26.02
C GLU A 308 -8.26 24.96 -26.01
N PHE A 309 -7.31 24.65 -25.12
CA PHE A 309 -6.84 23.29 -24.90
C PHE A 309 -7.98 22.38 -24.43
N PHE A 310 -8.79 22.80 -23.45
CA PHE A 310 -9.92 22.00 -22.98
C PHE A 310 -10.98 21.80 -24.05
N HIS A 311 -11.22 22.79 -24.91
CA HIS A 311 -12.11 22.64 -26.06
C HIS A 311 -11.60 21.61 -27.08
N LEU A 312 -10.30 21.63 -27.38
CA LEU A 312 -9.67 20.65 -28.26
C LEU A 312 -9.68 19.25 -27.64
N ALA A 313 -9.27 19.12 -26.38
CA ALA A 313 -9.23 17.86 -25.65
C ALA A 313 -10.62 17.23 -25.53
N HIS A 314 -11.66 18.02 -25.24
CA HIS A 314 -13.03 17.52 -25.16
C HIS A 314 -13.52 17.00 -26.51
N CYS A 315 -13.22 17.71 -27.61
CA CYS A 315 -13.55 17.25 -28.95
C CYS A 315 -12.82 15.95 -29.31
N ALA A 316 -11.51 15.90 -29.05
CA ALA A 316 -10.68 14.73 -29.32
C ALA A 316 -11.18 13.50 -28.55
N THR A 317 -11.49 13.65 -27.26
CA THR A 317 -12.04 12.59 -26.40
C THR A 317 -13.38 12.06 -26.92
N GLN A 318 -14.30 12.95 -27.31
CA GLN A 318 -15.61 12.55 -27.85
C GLN A 318 -15.48 11.79 -29.18
N CYS A 319 -14.53 12.19 -30.02
CA CYS A 319 -14.22 11.49 -31.27
C CYS A 319 -13.53 10.12 -31.03
N ALA A 320 -12.64 10.04 -30.04
CA ALA A 320 -11.85 8.84 -29.74
C ALA A 320 -12.66 7.76 -29.03
N ALA A 321 -13.58 8.14 -28.14
CA ALA A 321 -14.39 7.22 -27.33
C ALA A 321 -15.02 6.05 -28.13
N PRO A 322 -15.78 6.28 -29.23
CA PRO A 322 -16.38 5.17 -29.98
C PRO A 322 -15.35 4.25 -30.67
N LYS A 323 -14.17 4.79 -31.06
CA LYS A 323 -13.09 3.99 -31.66
C LYS A 323 -12.45 3.08 -30.60
N LEU A 324 -12.17 3.63 -29.43
CA LEU A 324 -11.63 2.91 -28.29
C LEU A 324 -12.57 1.78 -27.84
N PHE A 325 -13.87 2.08 -27.68
CA PHE A 325 -14.87 1.06 -27.31
C PHE A 325 -15.10 -0.01 -28.38
N ALA A 326 -14.72 0.23 -29.64
CA ALA A 326 -14.78 -0.77 -30.69
C ALA A 326 -13.60 -1.75 -30.66
N GLN A 327 -12.44 -1.33 -30.15
CA GLN A 327 -11.26 -2.19 -29.98
C GLN A 327 -11.28 -3.02 -28.69
N LEU A 328 -11.97 -2.54 -27.66
CA LEU A 328 -12.08 -3.23 -26.36
C LEU A 328 -13.21 -4.27 -26.29
N LYS A 329 -13.87 -4.58 -27.42
CA LYS A 329 -14.92 -5.61 -27.54
C LYS A 329 -14.38 -6.88 -28.18
#